data_AF-A0A143XKL5-F1
#
_entry.id   AF-A0A143XKL5-F1
#
_cell.length_a   1.000
_cell.length_b   1.000
_cell.length_c   1.000
_cell.angle_alpha   90.00
_cell.angle_beta   90.00
_cell.angle_gamma   90.00
#
_symmetry.space_group_name_H-M   'P 1'
#
loop_
_entity.id
_entity.type
_entity.pdbx_description
1 polymer ?
#
loop_
_entity_poly.entity_id
_entity_poly.type
_entity_poly.pdbx_seq_one_letter_code
_entity_poly.pdbx_strand_id
1 'polypeptide(L)'
;MEDFRLETLDEFRKRTNSFNQTSLPERGMITGSGLSKKVSPTGRLLRYEGSTVVFELPDAVKTELAGIQKMLYEVCPDVLADPLSKDTFHITLHDLISGKPSSKLSREIKQIEPMVLRRVGYISTQEQPIRMKSTYLFNMVNTSMVLGFEPEDEDSCYMLMEYYQELQQELPLNYLLTPHVTLAYFRPGEIRPDQIKRLQSVVDRVKECTPFYIELMGCMAEYTLFTDMNHYQKGNVQEFTDAQLIDGLIRNLNDSQLLEIVDTLVKEPELAQAFKWRIKSMRKDIYEKHIPIEITIEKAIEKSEGRTRLFYQELLKFVERRGMKDSKVYGAIDMDRKLWYRLRDDEKASTAKENVLKMCIVLHLDYWETFYLVNLSGHSFTPYADMSVKDFVIGLCVTNGEYDPYRVDELLVKAGEKALFGQE
;
A
#
# COMPACT_ATOMS: atom_id res chain seq x y z
N MET A 1 -8.47 -20.93 20.91
CA MET A 1 -7.49 -20.00 20.33
C MET A 1 -6.29 -20.06 21.25
N GLU A 2 -5.20 -20.68 20.80
CA GLU A 2 -3.93 -20.54 21.52
C GLU A 2 -3.57 -19.05 21.51
N ASP A 3 -3.12 -18.56 22.66
CA ASP A 3 -2.74 -17.18 22.87
C ASP A 3 -1.57 -16.86 21.93
N PHE A 4 -1.82 -16.04 20.90
CA PHE A 4 -0.81 -15.74 19.89
C PHE A 4 0.22 -14.79 20.51
N ARG A 5 1.35 -15.34 20.97
CA ARG A 5 2.46 -14.59 21.54
C ARG A 5 3.50 -14.29 20.46
N LEU A 6 3.78 -13.00 20.26
CA LEU A 6 4.89 -12.55 19.42
C LEU A 6 6.23 -12.96 20.04
N GLU A 7 7.20 -13.25 19.17
CA GLU A 7 8.56 -13.61 19.57
C GLU A 7 9.26 -12.41 20.22
N THR A 8 9.85 -12.61 21.40
CA THR A 8 10.70 -11.60 22.06
C THR A 8 12.05 -11.49 21.36
N LEU A 9 12.79 -10.40 21.57
CA LEU A 9 14.11 -10.23 20.94
C LEU A 9 15.10 -11.34 21.32
N ASP A 10 15.05 -11.82 22.57
CA ASP A 10 15.89 -12.93 23.04
C ASP A 10 15.53 -14.25 22.35
N GLU A 11 14.23 -14.55 22.19
CA GLU A 11 13.75 -15.72 21.45
C GLU A 11 14.17 -15.65 19.97
N PHE A 12 14.01 -14.48 19.33
CA PHE A 12 14.44 -14.22 17.96
C PHE A 12 15.94 -14.46 17.79
N ARG A 13 16.76 -13.88 18.67
CA ARG A 13 18.22 -14.03 18.63
C ARG A 13 18.63 -15.48 18.85
N LYS A 14 18.02 -16.18 19.80
CA LYS A 14 18.29 -17.61 20.04
C LYS A 14 17.98 -18.46 18.82
N ARG A 15 16.81 -18.25 18.22
CA ARG A 15 16.36 -18.98 17.02
C ARG A 15 17.29 -18.71 15.84
N THR A 16 17.54 -17.46 15.50
CA THR A 16 18.33 -17.09 14.31
C THR A 16 19.81 -17.45 14.45
N ASN A 17 20.41 -17.27 15.63
CA ASN A 17 21.79 -17.66 15.86
C ASN A 17 22.01 -19.18 15.83
N SER A 18 20.97 -19.99 16.06
CA SER A 18 21.08 -21.45 16.03
C SER A 18 21.44 -22.00 14.63
N PHE A 19 21.20 -21.23 13.56
CA PHE A 19 21.50 -21.67 12.19
C PHE A 19 22.39 -20.71 11.39
N ASN A 20 22.34 -19.39 11.63
CA ASN A 20 23.09 -18.42 10.81
C ASN A 20 24.62 -18.62 10.91
N GLN A 21 25.13 -18.96 12.09
CA GLN A 21 26.57 -19.02 12.35
C GLN A 21 27.25 -20.27 11.78
N THR A 22 26.51 -21.33 11.53
CA THR A 22 27.04 -22.63 11.06
C THR A 22 26.29 -23.14 9.83
N SER A 23 25.80 -22.22 9.00
CA SER A 23 24.94 -22.50 7.85
C SER A 23 25.63 -23.24 6.69
N LEU A 24 26.97 -23.24 6.65
CA LEU A 24 27.77 -23.87 5.61
C LEU A 24 28.45 -25.15 6.15
N PRO A 25 28.01 -26.35 5.72
CA PRO A 25 28.58 -27.60 6.23
C PRO A 25 29.92 -27.94 5.57
N GLU A 26 30.96 -28.16 6.38
CA GLU A 26 32.34 -28.42 5.90
C GLU A 26 32.46 -29.59 4.91
N ARG A 27 31.58 -30.58 5.03
CA ARG A 27 31.54 -31.78 4.17
C ARG A 27 30.96 -31.55 2.78
N GLY A 28 30.57 -30.33 2.43
CA GLY A 28 29.82 -30.04 1.22
C GLY A 28 28.30 -30.13 1.42
N MET A 29 27.55 -29.70 0.42
CA MET A 29 26.08 -29.73 0.45
C MET A 29 25.46 -29.92 -0.93
N ILE A 30 24.21 -30.36 -0.95
CA ILE A 30 23.35 -30.34 -2.14
C ILE A 30 22.40 -29.15 -2.01
N THR A 31 22.27 -28.37 -3.08
CA THR A 31 21.34 -27.25 -3.09
C THR A 31 19.88 -27.69 -2.93
N GLY A 32 19.06 -26.86 -2.30
CA GLY A 32 17.64 -27.13 -2.09
C GLY A 32 16.89 -27.42 -3.40
N SER A 33 16.02 -28.44 -3.38
CA SER A 33 15.33 -28.93 -4.59
C SER A 33 14.48 -27.85 -5.30
N GLY A 34 13.91 -26.91 -4.53
CA GLY A 34 13.14 -25.79 -5.04
C GLY A 34 13.94 -24.80 -5.88
N LEU A 35 15.27 -24.75 -5.73
CA LEU A 35 16.15 -23.82 -6.45
C LEU A 35 16.08 -24.02 -7.97
N SER A 36 15.94 -25.27 -8.42
CA SER A 36 15.83 -25.62 -9.84
C SER A 36 14.62 -25.00 -10.55
N LYS A 37 13.64 -24.47 -9.80
CA LYS A 37 12.50 -23.72 -10.35
C LYS A 37 12.87 -22.28 -10.70
N LYS A 38 13.88 -21.73 -10.03
CA LYS A 38 14.31 -20.32 -10.10
C LYS A 38 15.64 -20.13 -10.82
N VAL A 39 16.48 -21.17 -10.85
CA VAL A 39 17.82 -21.13 -11.44
C VAL A 39 18.03 -22.36 -12.31
N SER A 40 18.56 -22.16 -13.50
CA SER A 40 18.93 -23.23 -14.42
C SER A 40 20.25 -23.91 -14.01
N PRO A 41 20.56 -25.12 -14.52
CA PRO A 41 21.84 -25.78 -14.25
C PRO A 41 23.08 -24.96 -14.63
N THR A 42 22.97 -24.02 -15.58
CA THR A 42 24.06 -23.14 -15.98
C THR A 42 24.21 -21.91 -15.09
N GLY A 43 23.32 -21.72 -14.12
CA GLY A 43 23.29 -20.55 -13.23
C GLY A 43 22.38 -19.42 -13.70
N ARG A 44 21.76 -19.51 -14.88
CA ARG A 44 20.82 -18.47 -15.34
C ARG A 44 19.55 -18.43 -14.51
N LEU A 45 19.11 -17.23 -14.14
CA LEU A 45 17.82 -17.02 -13.49
C LEU A 45 16.67 -17.38 -14.45
N LEU A 46 15.70 -18.11 -13.94
CA LEU A 46 14.53 -18.58 -14.66
C LEU A 46 13.31 -17.75 -14.28
N ARG A 47 12.36 -17.66 -15.22
CA ARG A 47 11.05 -17.05 -14.97
C ARG A 47 10.32 -17.78 -13.84
N TYR A 48 10.03 -17.04 -12.78
CA TYR A 48 9.37 -17.52 -11.57
C TYR A 48 8.63 -16.33 -10.99
N GLU A 49 7.30 -16.36 -11.11
CA GLU A 49 6.46 -15.19 -10.88
C GLU A 49 5.83 -15.26 -9.50
N GLY A 50 5.46 -14.09 -8.96
CA GLY A 50 4.73 -14.04 -7.72
C GLY A 50 4.45 -12.64 -7.22
N SER A 51 3.88 -12.60 -6.02
CA SER A 51 3.74 -11.40 -5.21
C SER A 51 4.43 -11.59 -3.86
N THR A 52 4.81 -10.48 -3.23
CA THR A 52 5.41 -10.45 -1.89
C THR A 52 5.21 -9.06 -1.27
N VAL A 53 5.38 -8.95 0.04
CA VAL A 53 5.54 -7.65 0.72
C VAL A 53 6.99 -7.52 1.15
N VAL A 54 7.63 -6.41 0.77
CA VAL A 54 9.04 -6.15 1.03
C VAL A 54 9.21 -4.78 1.67
N PHE A 55 10.30 -4.60 2.41
CA PHE A 55 10.84 -3.28 2.68
C PHE A 55 11.83 -2.91 1.57
N GLU A 56 11.53 -1.83 0.86
CA GLU A 56 12.45 -1.23 -0.08
C GLU A 56 13.60 -0.53 0.67
N LEU A 57 14.84 -0.80 0.26
CA LEU A 57 16.02 -0.30 0.96
C LEU A 57 16.57 0.99 0.32
N PRO A 58 17.11 1.93 1.10
CA PRO A 58 17.81 3.10 0.57
C PRO A 58 19.00 2.71 -0.32
N ASP A 59 19.28 3.49 -1.37
CA ASP A 59 20.35 3.19 -2.33
C ASP A 59 21.75 3.09 -1.69
N ALA A 60 21.99 3.83 -0.62
CA ALA A 60 23.23 3.74 0.17
C ALA A 60 23.41 2.33 0.76
N VAL A 61 22.34 1.77 1.36
CA VAL A 61 22.34 0.41 1.91
C VAL A 61 22.51 -0.62 0.79
N LYS A 62 21.80 -0.44 -0.34
CA LYS A 62 21.94 -1.31 -1.52
C LYS A 62 23.37 -1.32 -2.06
N THR A 63 24.07 -0.20 -1.97
CA THR A 63 25.48 -0.06 -2.40
C THR A 63 26.45 -0.82 -1.49
N GLU A 64 26.25 -0.77 -0.16
CA GLU A 64 27.02 -1.59 0.78
C GLU A 64 26.82 -3.09 0.54
N LEU A 65 25.56 -3.50 0.34
CA LEU A 65 25.18 -4.88 0.03
C LEU A 65 25.80 -5.35 -1.29
N ALA A 66 25.85 -4.48 -2.31
CA ALA A 66 26.50 -4.77 -3.59
C ALA A 66 28.01 -5.00 -3.42
N GLY A 67 28.66 -4.31 -2.48
CA GLY A 67 30.05 -4.56 -2.10
C GLY A 67 30.25 -5.99 -1.58
N ILE A 68 29.34 -6.46 -0.72
CA ILE A 68 29.36 -7.83 -0.19
C ILE A 68 29.10 -8.86 -1.30
N GLN A 69 28.11 -8.61 -2.16
CA GLN A 69 27.84 -9.45 -3.33
C GLN A 69 29.07 -9.53 -4.23
N LYS A 70 29.76 -8.42 -4.50
CA LYS A 70 30.97 -8.40 -5.31
C LYS A 70 32.05 -9.34 -4.76
N MET A 71 32.29 -9.31 -3.44
CA MET A 71 33.24 -10.23 -2.79
C MET A 71 32.85 -11.70 -2.99
N LEU A 72 31.56 -12.03 -2.88
CA LEU A 72 31.06 -13.38 -3.15
C LEU A 72 31.37 -13.83 -4.58
N TYR A 73 31.12 -12.98 -5.57
CA TYR A 73 31.34 -13.31 -6.99
C TYR A 73 32.82 -13.32 -7.39
N GLU A 74 33.68 -12.54 -6.74
CA GLU A 74 35.13 -12.60 -6.94
C GLU A 74 35.72 -13.92 -6.42
N VAL A 75 35.20 -14.44 -5.31
CA VAL A 75 35.75 -15.64 -4.63
C VAL A 75 35.08 -16.93 -5.08
N CYS A 76 33.78 -16.90 -5.41
CA CYS A 76 32.96 -18.08 -5.69
C CYS A 76 32.16 -18.02 -7.01
N PRO A 77 32.72 -17.56 -8.15
CA PRO A 77 31.97 -17.38 -9.39
C PRO A 77 31.43 -18.68 -9.99
N ASP A 78 32.05 -19.82 -9.68
CA ASP A 78 31.66 -21.15 -10.15
C ASP A 78 30.52 -21.78 -9.35
N VAL A 79 30.24 -21.24 -8.16
CA VAL A 79 29.24 -21.75 -7.21
C VAL A 79 27.91 -21.00 -7.34
N LEU A 80 27.96 -19.74 -7.77
CA LEU A 80 26.82 -18.82 -7.75
C LEU A 80 26.13 -18.72 -9.12
N ALA A 81 24.81 -18.52 -9.07
CA ALA A 81 23.98 -18.18 -10.22
C ALA A 81 24.36 -16.81 -10.81
N ASP A 82 23.72 -16.39 -11.89
CA ASP A 82 23.87 -15.03 -12.40
C ASP A 82 23.57 -13.99 -11.29
N PRO A 83 24.32 -12.88 -11.24
CA PRO A 83 24.19 -11.90 -10.17
C PRO A 83 22.82 -11.23 -10.17
N LEU A 84 22.32 -11.00 -8.96
CA LEU A 84 21.16 -10.15 -8.74
C LEU A 84 21.55 -8.68 -8.96
N SER A 85 20.64 -7.91 -9.53
CA SER A 85 20.74 -6.47 -9.68
C SER A 85 20.71 -5.83 -8.31
N LYS A 86 21.49 -4.77 -8.14
CA LYS A 86 21.49 -3.95 -6.92
C LYS A 86 20.07 -3.46 -6.59
N ASP A 87 19.30 -3.12 -7.61
CA ASP A 87 17.97 -2.53 -7.46
C ASP A 87 16.97 -3.52 -6.83
N THR A 88 17.24 -4.82 -6.88
CA THR A 88 16.37 -5.85 -6.32
C THR A 88 16.70 -6.21 -4.88
N PHE A 89 17.67 -5.55 -4.24
CA PHE A 89 17.97 -5.81 -2.83
C PHE A 89 16.87 -5.26 -1.93
N HIS A 90 16.17 -6.14 -1.24
CA HIS A 90 15.08 -5.81 -0.33
C HIS A 90 15.11 -6.76 0.87
N ILE A 91 14.42 -6.37 1.95
CA ILE A 91 14.09 -7.29 3.04
C ILE A 91 12.65 -7.74 2.83
N THR A 92 12.42 -9.03 2.61
CA THR A 92 11.07 -9.57 2.54
C THR A 92 10.43 -9.49 3.92
N LEU A 93 9.31 -8.78 4.04
CA LEU A 93 8.47 -8.80 5.22
C LEU A 93 7.60 -10.06 5.21
N HIS A 94 6.98 -10.41 4.08
CA HIS A 94 6.11 -11.59 3.98
C HIS A 94 6.07 -12.16 2.56
N ASP A 95 6.23 -13.48 2.44
CA ASP A 95 6.06 -14.19 1.17
C ASP A 95 4.57 -14.42 0.90
N LEU A 96 4.11 -14.07 -0.30
CA LEU A 96 2.73 -14.32 -0.70
C LEU A 96 2.66 -15.56 -1.59
N ILE A 97 2.20 -15.39 -2.84
CA ILE A 97 1.98 -16.49 -3.77
C ILE A 97 3.03 -16.40 -4.86
N SER A 98 3.72 -17.52 -5.11
CA SER A 98 4.73 -17.59 -6.16
C SER A 98 4.78 -18.95 -6.83
N GLY A 99 5.25 -18.99 -8.08
CA GLY A 99 5.34 -20.23 -8.84
C GLY A 99 5.80 -20.06 -10.28
N LYS A 100 5.71 -21.16 -11.04
CA LYS A 100 5.88 -21.08 -12.49
C LYS A 100 4.71 -20.31 -13.11
N PRO A 101 4.95 -19.50 -14.17
CA PRO A 101 3.89 -18.75 -14.84
C PRO A 101 2.71 -19.64 -15.22
N SER A 102 1.51 -19.28 -14.75
CA SER A 102 0.27 -19.98 -15.10
C SER A 102 -0.93 -19.07 -14.86
N SER A 103 -2.02 -19.32 -15.60
CA SER A 103 -3.28 -18.58 -15.41
C SER A 103 -3.88 -18.77 -14.01
N LYS A 104 -3.62 -19.93 -13.39
CA LYS A 104 -4.00 -20.21 -12.00
C LYS A 104 -3.26 -19.28 -11.03
N LEU A 105 -1.93 -19.20 -11.15
CA LEU A 105 -1.09 -18.33 -10.32
C LEU A 105 -1.54 -16.87 -10.43
N SER A 106 -1.75 -16.36 -11.64
CA SER A 106 -2.20 -14.98 -11.84
C SER A 106 -3.57 -14.70 -11.21
N ARG A 107 -4.48 -15.69 -11.17
CA ARG A 107 -5.79 -15.55 -10.52
C ARG A 107 -5.65 -15.53 -9.00
N GLU A 108 -4.82 -16.40 -8.43
CA GLU A 108 -4.57 -16.46 -6.99
C GLU A 108 -3.93 -15.16 -6.48
N ILE A 109 -2.94 -14.62 -7.20
CA ILE A 109 -2.31 -13.32 -6.88
C ILE A 109 -3.37 -12.20 -6.84
N LYS A 110 -4.22 -12.09 -7.87
CA LYS A 110 -5.29 -11.09 -7.94
C LYS A 110 -6.35 -11.23 -6.84
N GLN A 111 -6.58 -12.44 -6.34
CA GLN A 111 -7.57 -12.69 -5.30
C GLN A 111 -7.12 -12.17 -3.94
N ILE A 112 -5.83 -12.32 -3.60
CA ILE A 112 -5.29 -11.89 -2.30
C ILE A 112 -4.84 -10.42 -2.30
N GLU A 113 -4.55 -9.84 -3.46
CA GLU A 113 -3.99 -8.49 -3.61
C GLU A 113 -4.77 -7.42 -2.81
N PRO A 114 -6.12 -7.32 -2.87
CA PRO A 114 -6.83 -6.29 -2.11
C PRO A 114 -6.74 -6.44 -0.59
N MET A 115 -6.62 -7.67 -0.10
CA MET A 115 -6.50 -7.95 1.34
C MET A 115 -5.11 -7.59 1.84
N VAL A 116 -4.08 -7.93 1.06
CA VAL A 116 -2.68 -7.59 1.38
C VAL A 116 -2.44 -6.09 1.31
N LEU A 117 -2.91 -5.42 0.25
CA LEU A 117 -2.74 -3.97 0.10
C LEU A 117 -3.35 -3.20 1.28
N ARG A 118 -4.45 -3.70 1.88
CA ARG A 118 -5.05 -3.10 3.08
C ARG A 118 -4.10 -3.13 4.27
N ARG A 119 -3.43 -4.28 4.48
CA ARG A 119 -2.45 -4.47 5.57
C ARG A 119 -1.19 -3.64 5.32
N VAL A 120 -0.70 -3.62 4.08
CA VAL A 120 0.41 -2.75 3.68
C VAL A 120 0.04 -1.28 3.89
N GLY A 121 -1.19 -0.87 3.57
CA GLY A 121 -1.72 0.47 3.85
C GLY A 121 -1.64 0.82 5.34
N TYR A 122 -2.11 -0.06 6.23
CA TYR A 122 -1.97 0.14 7.69
C TYR A 122 -0.51 0.23 8.16
N ILE A 123 0.37 -0.65 7.64
CA ILE A 123 1.80 -0.61 7.96
C ILE A 123 2.41 0.71 7.49
N SER A 124 2.01 1.20 6.31
CA SER A 124 2.56 2.42 5.72
C SER A 124 2.29 3.70 6.50
N THR A 125 1.22 3.72 7.31
CA THR A 125 0.88 4.87 8.17
C THR A 125 1.67 4.90 9.48
N GLN A 126 2.46 3.86 9.77
CA GLN A 126 3.23 3.80 11.00
C GLN A 126 4.49 4.67 10.90
N GLU A 127 4.61 5.63 11.81
CA GLU A 127 5.69 6.63 11.77
C GLU A 127 6.95 6.20 12.52
N GLN A 128 6.85 5.23 13.44
CA GLN A 128 8.00 4.78 14.21
C GLN A 128 8.94 3.91 13.36
N PRO A 129 10.28 4.10 13.46
CA PRO A 129 11.25 3.26 12.76
C PRO A 129 11.46 1.93 13.45
N ILE A 130 11.52 0.85 12.66
CA ILE A 130 12.10 -0.41 13.10
C ILE A 130 13.61 -0.31 12.92
N ARG A 131 14.35 -0.28 14.03
CA ARG A 131 15.81 -0.26 14.01
C ARG A 131 16.37 -1.66 13.87
N MET A 132 17.19 -1.86 12.84
CA MET A 132 17.76 -3.15 12.49
C MET A 132 19.28 -3.05 12.38
N LYS A 133 19.95 -4.15 12.72
CA LYS A 133 21.40 -4.31 12.65
C LYS A 133 21.74 -5.49 11.74
N SER A 134 22.70 -5.31 10.83
CA SER A 134 23.23 -6.43 10.02
C SER A 134 23.91 -7.47 10.92
N THR A 135 23.73 -8.75 10.63
CA THR A 135 24.29 -9.86 11.42
C THR A 135 25.35 -10.65 10.64
N TYR A 136 24.96 -11.79 10.08
CA TYR A 136 25.86 -12.72 9.43
C TYR A 136 25.53 -12.82 7.94
N LEU A 137 26.56 -13.07 7.14
CA LEU A 137 26.39 -13.65 5.82
C LEU A 137 26.22 -15.17 6.02
N PHE A 138 25.13 -15.75 5.51
CA PHE A 138 24.86 -17.17 5.74
C PHE A 138 24.10 -17.82 4.58
N ASN A 139 24.15 -19.14 4.53
CA ASN A 139 23.40 -19.97 3.60
C ASN A 139 21.95 -20.11 4.08
N MET A 140 20.98 -19.65 3.28
CA MET A 140 19.56 -19.78 3.56
C MET A 140 18.98 -21.00 2.82
N VAL A 141 18.56 -21.99 3.61
CA VAL A 141 17.85 -23.22 3.16
C VAL A 141 18.51 -23.95 1.98
N ASN A 142 19.86 -23.88 1.89
CA ASN A 142 20.65 -24.45 0.79
C ASN A 142 20.31 -23.88 -0.59
N THR A 143 19.80 -22.65 -0.67
CA THR A 143 19.40 -22.03 -1.95
C THR A 143 20.17 -20.76 -2.29
N SER A 144 20.59 -20.00 -1.29
CA SER A 144 21.19 -18.69 -1.48
C SER A 144 22.16 -18.30 -0.36
N MET A 145 23.04 -17.35 -0.68
CA MET A 145 23.79 -16.56 0.30
C MET A 145 23.01 -15.28 0.58
N VAL A 146 22.78 -15.02 1.87
CA VAL A 146 21.97 -13.88 2.33
C VAL A 146 22.68 -13.14 3.47
N LEU A 147 22.50 -11.83 3.55
CA LEU A 147 22.88 -11.06 4.73
C LEU A 147 21.68 -10.92 5.66
N GLY A 148 21.79 -11.42 6.88
CA GLY A 148 20.74 -11.33 7.90
C GLY A 148 20.68 -9.98 8.60
N PHE A 149 19.51 -9.65 9.11
CA PHE A 149 19.27 -8.50 9.97
C PHE A 149 18.54 -8.92 11.24
N GLU A 150 18.91 -8.33 12.38
CA GLU A 150 18.18 -8.48 13.65
C GLU A 150 17.65 -7.13 14.14
N PRO A 151 16.53 -7.11 14.87
CA PRO A 151 16.10 -5.90 15.57
C PRO A 151 17.13 -5.47 16.61
N GLU A 152 17.32 -4.15 16.75
CA GLU A 152 18.28 -3.60 17.71
C GLU A 152 17.77 -3.74 19.16
N ASP A 153 16.46 -3.52 19.35
CA ASP A 153 15.77 -3.47 20.64
C ASP A 153 14.41 -4.20 20.60
N GLU A 154 13.78 -4.31 21.78
CA GLU A 154 12.53 -5.05 21.96
C GLU A 154 11.36 -4.40 21.21
N ASP A 155 11.31 -3.06 21.17
CA ASP A 155 10.25 -2.31 20.48
C ASP A 155 10.31 -2.56 18.96
N SER A 156 11.52 -2.49 18.38
CA SER A 156 11.76 -2.82 16.97
C SER A 156 11.42 -4.28 16.67
N CYS A 157 11.73 -5.20 17.59
CA CYS A 157 11.36 -6.61 17.45
C CYS A 157 9.83 -6.78 17.45
N TYR A 158 9.15 -6.16 18.41
CA TYR A 158 7.70 -6.18 18.52
C TYR A 158 7.03 -5.66 17.25
N MET A 159 7.42 -4.46 16.79
CA MET A 159 6.85 -3.85 15.58
C MET A 159 7.06 -4.72 14.33
N LEU A 160 8.26 -5.28 14.16
CA LEU A 160 8.55 -6.14 13.03
C LEU A 160 7.67 -7.41 13.03
N MET A 161 7.50 -8.03 14.19
CA MET A 161 6.67 -9.22 14.34
C MET A 161 5.19 -8.88 14.21
N GLU A 162 4.76 -7.72 14.68
CA GLU A 162 3.40 -7.20 14.50
C GLU A 162 3.08 -7.02 13.00
N TYR A 163 3.97 -6.38 12.24
CA TYR A 163 3.75 -6.17 10.80
C TYR A 163 3.74 -7.48 10.02
N TYR A 164 4.61 -8.43 10.41
CA TYR A 164 4.55 -9.79 9.86
C TYR A 164 3.21 -10.45 10.18
N GLN A 165 2.71 -10.28 11.41
CA GLN A 165 1.48 -10.88 11.87
C GLN A 165 0.23 -10.30 11.20
N GLU A 166 0.24 -9.02 10.85
CA GLU A 166 -0.81 -8.40 10.04
C GLU A 166 -0.99 -9.12 8.70
N LEU A 167 0.10 -9.59 8.09
CA LEU A 167 0.07 -10.31 6.82
C LEU A 167 -0.23 -11.81 7.00
N GLN A 168 0.19 -12.40 8.13
CA GLN A 168 -0.18 -13.77 8.51
C GLN A 168 -1.70 -13.98 8.64
N GLN A 169 -2.46 -12.93 9.01
CA GLN A 169 -3.92 -12.98 9.06
C GLN A 169 -4.54 -13.23 7.67
N GLU A 170 -3.90 -12.74 6.61
CA GLU A 170 -4.40 -12.87 5.24
C GLU A 170 -3.87 -14.14 4.56
N LEU A 171 -2.59 -14.46 4.77
CA LEU A 171 -1.96 -15.65 4.21
C LEU A 171 -1.01 -16.30 5.25
N PRO A 172 -1.49 -17.28 6.03
CA PRO A 172 -0.66 -17.95 7.02
C PRO A 172 0.49 -18.75 6.40
N LEU A 173 1.72 -18.39 6.75
CA LEU A 173 2.94 -19.13 6.47
C LEU A 173 3.30 -20.02 7.66
N ASN A 174 3.96 -21.15 7.37
CA ASN A 174 4.33 -22.17 8.36
C ASN A 174 5.74 -21.97 8.95
N TYR A 175 6.27 -20.75 8.86
CA TYR A 175 7.59 -20.39 9.38
C TYR A 175 7.57 -18.99 9.98
N LEU A 176 8.59 -18.70 10.79
CA LEU A 176 8.78 -17.40 11.43
C LEU A 176 9.63 -16.48 10.55
N LEU A 177 9.40 -15.17 10.67
CA LEU A 177 10.17 -14.17 9.94
C LEU A 177 11.65 -14.24 10.32
N THR A 178 12.50 -14.25 9.30
CA THR A 178 13.95 -14.11 9.44
C THR A 178 14.38 -13.02 8.46
N PRO A 179 14.54 -11.77 8.90
CA PRO A 179 14.87 -10.65 8.02
C PRO A 179 16.24 -10.84 7.37
N HIS A 180 16.28 -10.75 6.05
CA HIS A 180 17.51 -10.90 5.29
C HIS A 180 17.41 -10.23 3.92
N VAL A 181 18.56 -9.94 3.32
CA VAL A 181 18.68 -9.59 1.91
C VAL A 181 19.36 -10.74 1.18
N THR A 182 18.74 -11.24 0.11
CA THR A 182 19.37 -12.23 -0.75
C THR A 182 20.42 -11.55 -1.63
N LEU A 183 21.69 -11.99 -1.51
CA LEU A 183 22.80 -11.44 -2.29
C LEU A 183 23.14 -12.29 -3.51
N ALA A 184 23.01 -13.61 -3.41
CA ALA A 184 23.27 -14.52 -4.51
C ALA A 184 22.51 -15.84 -4.33
N TYR A 185 22.00 -16.39 -5.42
CA TYR A 185 21.53 -17.79 -5.46
C TYR A 185 22.70 -18.72 -5.81
N PHE A 186 22.66 -19.96 -5.33
CA PHE A 186 23.59 -20.98 -5.79
C PHE A 186 23.24 -21.46 -7.20
N ARG A 187 24.21 -22.05 -7.90
CA ARG A 187 23.91 -22.93 -9.05
C ARG A 187 23.33 -24.24 -8.53
N PRO A 188 22.23 -24.74 -9.10
CA PRO A 188 21.67 -26.04 -8.69
C PRO A 188 22.69 -27.16 -8.84
N GLY A 189 22.89 -27.94 -7.77
CA GLY A 189 23.78 -29.10 -7.79
C GLY A 189 24.49 -29.34 -6.47
N GLU A 190 25.64 -30.02 -6.57
CA GLU A 190 26.55 -30.27 -5.46
C GLU A 190 27.55 -29.11 -5.29
N ILE A 191 27.71 -28.68 -4.05
CA ILE A 191 28.73 -27.72 -3.63
C ILE A 191 29.75 -28.50 -2.80
N ARG A 192 30.96 -28.63 -3.33
CA ARG A 192 32.02 -29.46 -2.76
C ARG A 192 32.67 -28.80 -1.53
N PRO A 193 33.37 -29.57 -0.67
CA PRO A 193 34.10 -29.04 0.48
C PRO A 193 35.04 -27.87 0.16
N ASP A 194 35.76 -27.92 -0.98
CA ASP A 194 36.66 -26.84 -1.40
C ASP A 194 35.92 -25.53 -1.72
N GLN A 195 34.71 -25.64 -2.28
CA GLN A 195 33.83 -24.52 -2.60
C GLN A 195 33.20 -23.94 -1.33
N ILE A 196 32.79 -24.81 -0.38
CA ILE A 196 32.31 -24.38 0.93
C ILE A 196 33.38 -23.58 1.68
N LYS A 197 34.65 -24.03 1.67
CA LYS A 197 35.75 -23.27 2.30
C LYS A 197 35.93 -21.87 1.70
N ARG A 198 35.73 -21.72 0.39
CA ARG A 198 35.74 -20.40 -0.27
C ARG A 198 34.56 -19.53 0.12
N LEU A 199 33.35 -20.10 0.23
CA LEU A 199 32.20 -19.36 0.73
C LEU A 199 32.41 -18.93 2.19
N GLN A 200 32.93 -19.82 3.03
CA GLN A 200 33.21 -19.56 4.44
C GLN A 200 34.23 -18.43 4.61
N SER A 201 35.26 -18.34 3.77
CA SER A 201 36.22 -17.23 3.86
C SER A 201 35.58 -15.87 3.58
N VAL A 202 34.54 -15.80 2.75
CA VAL A 202 33.76 -14.56 2.55
C VAL A 202 32.88 -14.28 3.77
N VAL A 203 32.25 -15.32 4.35
CA VAL A 203 31.48 -15.20 5.61
C VAL A 203 32.35 -14.63 6.73
N ASP A 204 33.55 -15.18 6.91
CA ASP A 204 34.49 -14.74 7.95
C ASP A 204 34.93 -13.29 7.74
N ARG A 205 35.25 -12.89 6.49
CA ARG A 205 35.57 -11.49 6.15
C ARG A 205 34.43 -10.53 6.45
N VAL A 206 33.19 -10.89 6.10
CA VAL A 206 32.02 -10.03 6.38
C VAL A 206 31.75 -9.95 7.88
N LYS A 207 31.98 -11.03 8.63
CA LYS A 207 31.85 -11.05 10.10
C LYS A 207 32.86 -10.12 10.79
N GLU A 208 34.04 -9.90 10.20
CA GLU A 208 35.04 -8.96 10.70
C GLU A 208 34.72 -7.48 10.38
N CYS A 209 33.85 -7.23 9.39
CA CYS A 209 33.40 -5.88 9.08
C CYS A 209 32.52 -5.32 10.20
N THR A 210 32.54 -3.99 10.35
CA THR A 210 31.63 -3.31 11.28
C THR A 210 30.18 -3.52 10.81
N PRO A 211 29.27 -4.02 11.68
CA PRO A 211 27.86 -4.09 11.36
C PRO A 211 27.31 -2.71 11.02
N PHE A 212 26.47 -2.62 10.00
CA PHE A 212 25.75 -1.39 9.70
C PHE A 212 24.30 -1.48 10.15
N TYR A 213 23.73 -0.31 10.39
CA TYR A 213 22.40 -0.12 10.97
C TYR A 213 21.49 0.48 9.92
N ILE A 214 20.24 0.05 9.93
CA ILE A 214 19.20 0.56 9.04
C ILE A 214 17.92 0.84 9.83
N GLU A 215 17.15 1.80 9.35
CA GLU A 215 15.82 2.10 9.86
C GLU A 215 14.80 1.73 8.78
N LEU A 216 13.88 0.82 9.11
CA LEU A 216 12.78 0.46 8.23
C LEU A 216 11.55 1.26 8.67
N MET A 217 11.13 2.20 7.82
CA MET A 217 9.90 2.95 8.03
C MET A 217 8.72 2.14 7.51
N GLY A 218 7.54 2.30 8.13
CA GLY A 218 6.31 1.68 7.64
C GLY A 218 6.04 2.01 6.16
N CYS A 219 6.29 3.26 5.75
CA CYS A 219 6.12 3.73 4.38
C CYS A 219 7.09 3.09 3.35
N MET A 220 8.11 2.35 3.80
CA MET A 220 8.99 1.56 2.94
C MET A 220 8.42 0.17 2.63
N ALA A 221 7.35 -0.26 3.31
CA ALA A 221 6.70 -1.54 3.07
C ALA A 221 5.85 -1.48 1.79
N GLU A 222 6.12 -2.37 0.86
CA GLU A 222 5.52 -2.34 -0.48
C GLU A 222 5.04 -3.72 -0.92
N TYR A 223 3.79 -3.77 -1.36
CA TYR A 223 3.29 -4.90 -2.14
C TYR A 223 3.96 -4.89 -3.52
N THR A 224 4.62 -5.98 -3.86
CA THR A 224 5.50 -6.08 -5.02
C THR A 224 5.16 -7.32 -5.83
N LEU A 225 5.07 -7.16 -7.14
CA LEU A 225 4.99 -8.23 -8.12
C LEU A 225 6.39 -8.51 -8.69
N PHE A 226 6.69 -9.77 -9.01
CA PHE A 226 7.96 -10.11 -9.66
C PHE A 226 7.78 -11.15 -10.76
N THR A 227 8.63 -11.10 -11.77
CA THR A 227 8.63 -12.06 -12.90
C THR A 227 9.72 -13.12 -12.83
N ASP A 228 10.77 -12.80 -12.09
CA ASP A 228 11.89 -13.65 -11.71
C ASP A 228 12.60 -13.01 -10.51
N MET A 229 13.71 -13.60 -10.06
CA MET A 229 14.44 -13.10 -8.89
C MET A 229 15.25 -11.82 -9.16
N ASN A 230 15.17 -11.24 -10.37
CA ASN A 230 15.88 -10.04 -10.76
C ASN A 230 14.99 -8.91 -11.31
N HIS A 231 13.67 -9.11 -11.30
CA HIS A 231 12.71 -8.14 -11.83
C HIS A 231 11.52 -8.05 -10.89
N TYR A 232 11.52 -6.97 -10.10
CA TYR A 232 10.49 -6.61 -9.14
C TYR A 232 9.85 -5.30 -9.58
N GLN A 233 8.54 -5.21 -9.46
CA GLN A 233 7.76 -4.03 -9.77
C GLN A 233 6.75 -3.81 -8.66
N LYS A 234 6.66 -2.57 -8.17
CA LYS A 234 5.60 -2.18 -7.24
C LYS A 234 4.28 -2.64 -7.84
N GLY A 235 3.55 -3.47 -7.10
CA GLY A 235 2.17 -3.74 -7.47
C GLY A 235 1.42 -2.41 -7.43
N ASN A 236 0.47 -2.21 -8.33
CA ASN A 236 -0.37 -1.02 -8.25
C ASN A 236 -1.08 -1.10 -6.90
N VAL A 237 -0.62 -0.32 -5.91
CA VAL A 237 -1.45 0.05 -4.78
C VAL A 237 -2.59 0.79 -5.43
N GLN A 238 -3.69 0.09 -5.67
CA GLN A 238 -4.94 0.77 -5.87
C GLN A 238 -5.11 1.55 -4.58
N GLU A 239 -4.95 2.88 -4.65
CA GLU A 239 -5.30 3.77 -3.56
C GLU A 239 -6.71 3.33 -3.13
N PHE A 240 -6.80 2.69 -1.96
CA PHE A 240 -8.11 2.36 -1.45
C PHE A 240 -8.74 3.70 -1.16
N THR A 241 -9.78 4.00 -1.91
CA THR A 241 -10.66 5.10 -1.57
C THR A 241 -11.11 4.95 -0.12
N ASP A 242 -11.35 6.05 0.58
CA ASP A 242 -11.88 6.03 1.94
C ASP A 242 -13.11 5.12 2.06
N ALA A 243 -13.90 5.01 0.98
CA ALA A 243 -15.02 4.08 0.88
C ALA A 243 -14.62 2.60 0.98
N GLN A 244 -13.54 2.15 0.32
CA GLN A 244 -13.08 0.76 0.39
C GLN A 244 -12.45 0.40 1.75
N LEU A 245 -11.87 1.41 2.42
CA LEU A 245 -11.42 1.29 3.81
C LEU A 245 -12.60 1.16 4.76
N ILE A 246 -13.57 2.09 4.67
CA ILE A 246 -14.82 2.09 5.45
C ILE A 246 -15.60 0.78 5.25
N ASP A 247 -15.71 0.28 4.03
CA ASP A 247 -16.38 -0.99 3.73
C ASP A 247 -15.76 -2.16 4.48
N GLY A 248 -14.43 -2.21 4.54
CA GLY A 248 -13.75 -3.27 5.26
C GLY A 248 -13.86 -3.11 6.77
N LEU A 249 -13.81 -1.88 7.29
CA LEU A 249 -14.09 -1.61 8.70
C LEU A 249 -15.49 -2.11 9.08
N ILE A 250 -16.51 -1.80 8.29
CA ILE A 250 -17.89 -2.23 8.55
C ILE A 250 -18.06 -3.76 8.50
N ARG A 251 -17.31 -4.45 7.64
CA ARG A 251 -17.37 -5.93 7.53
C ARG A 251 -16.68 -6.63 8.69
N ASN A 252 -15.61 -6.06 9.23
CA ASN A 252 -14.70 -6.76 10.14
C ASN A 252 -14.92 -6.42 11.62
N LEU A 253 -15.56 -5.28 11.91
CA LEU A 253 -15.86 -4.89 13.29
C LEU A 253 -17.12 -5.58 13.81
N ASN A 254 -17.13 -5.91 15.10
CA ASN A 254 -18.32 -6.43 15.76
C ASN A 254 -19.31 -5.31 16.11
N ASP A 255 -20.54 -5.69 16.45
CA ASP A 255 -21.66 -4.77 16.69
C ASP A 255 -21.32 -3.71 17.77
N SER A 256 -20.62 -4.09 18.84
CA SER A 256 -20.22 -3.17 19.92
C SER A 256 -19.20 -2.13 19.44
N GLN A 257 -18.21 -2.56 18.66
CA GLN A 257 -17.17 -1.69 18.11
C GLN A 257 -17.74 -0.72 17.06
N LEU A 258 -18.67 -1.20 16.22
CA LEU A 258 -19.35 -0.34 15.25
C LEU A 258 -20.17 0.75 15.94
N LEU A 259 -20.85 0.41 17.04
CA LEU A 259 -21.62 1.39 17.82
C LEU A 259 -20.72 2.40 18.53
N GLU A 260 -19.58 1.98 19.08
CA GLU A 260 -18.60 2.88 19.69
C GLU A 260 -18.02 3.88 18.69
N ILE A 261 -17.76 3.45 17.44
CA ILE A 261 -17.35 4.34 16.36
C ILE A 261 -18.47 5.31 15.99
N VAL A 262 -19.71 4.83 15.85
CA VAL A 262 -20.86 5.70 15.57
C VAL A 262 -21.04 6.76 16.66
N ASP A 263 -20.86 6.40 17.93
CA ASP A 263 -20.93 7.30 19.09
C ASP A 263 -19.76 8.29 19.13
N THR A 264 -18.56 7.83 18.78
CA THR A 264 -17.37 8.69 18.69
C THR A 264 -17.52 9.71 17.57
N LEU A 265 -18.04 9.28 16.42
CA LEU A 265 -18.34 10.11 15.25
C LEU A 265 -19.48 11.10 15.50
N VAL A 266 -20.25 11.03 16.60
CA VAL A 266 -21.28 12.04 16.93
C VAL A 266 -20.70 13.46 16.98
N LYS A 267 -19.40 13.58 17.28
CA LYS A 267 -18.65 14.85 17.25
C LYS A 267 -18.45 15.41 15.84
N GLU A 268 -18.58 14.59 14.80
CA GLU A 268 -18.40 14.90 13.37
C GLU A 268 -19.65 14.47 12.56
N PRO A 269 -20.67 15.33 12.46
CA PRO A 269 -22.03 14.93 12.07
C PRO A 269 -22.15 14.37 10.65
N GLU A 270 -21.34 14.88 9.73
CA GLU A 270 -21.36 14.48 8.32
C GLU A 270 -20.73 13.10 8.12
N LEU A 271 -19.59 12.85 8.78
CA LEU A 271 -18.93 11.56 8.81
C LEU A 271 -19.79 10.52 9.54
N ALA A 272 -20.43 10.89 10.66
CA ALA A 272 -21.41 10.03 11.31
C ALA A 272 -22.57 9.68 10.36
N GLN A 273 -23.09 10.64 9.60
CA GLN A 273 -24.20 10.39 8.68
C GLN A 273 -23.80 9.49 7.51
N ALA A 274 -22.63 9.72 6.91
CA ALA A 274 -22.08 8.89 5.85
C ALA A 274 -21.81 7.46 6.33
N PHE A 275 -21.19 7.31 7.50
CA PHE A 275 -20.90 6.02 8.11
C PHE A 275 -22.19 5.26 8.48
N LYS A 276 -23.18 5.95 9.08
CA LYS A 276 -24.52 5.40 9.34
C LYS A 276 -25.20 4.92 8.07
N TRP A 277 -25.15 5.68 6.98
CA TRP A 277 -25.74 5.29 5.71
C TRP A 277 -25.03 4.07 5.11
N ARG A 278 -23.71 3.98 5.30
CA ARG A 278 -22.94 2.83 4.85
C ARG A 278 -23.25 1.56 5.67
N ILE A 279 -23.35 1.68 7.00
CA ILE A 279 -23.84 0.58 7.87
C ILE A 279 -25.25 0.16 7.45
N LYS A 280 -26.17 1.09 7.18
CA LYS A 280 -27.52 0.79 6.67
C LYS A 280 -27.48 -0.07 5.41
N SER A 281 -26.55 0.23 4.51
CA SER A 281 -26.41 -0.49 3.23
C SER A 281 -25.77 -1.88 3.36
N MET A 282 -24.99 -2.13 4.41
CA MET A 282 -24.16 -3.35 4.54
C MET A 282 -24.57 -4.27 5.69
N ARG A 283 -25.08 -3.72 6.80
CA ARG A 283 -25.51 -4.39 8.03
C ARG A 283 -26.83 -3.78 8.52
N LYS A 284 -27.87 -3.95 7.70
CA LYS A 284 -29.20 -3.38 7.91
C LYS A 284 -29.80 -3.76 9.27
N ASP A 285 -29.50 -4.96 9.76
CA ASP A 285 -29.90 -5.52 11.05
C ASP A 285 -29.36 -4.74 12.26
N ILE A 286 -28.10 -4.29 12.21
CA ILE A 286 -27.52 -3.44 13.26
C ILE A 286 -28.16 -2.04 13.19
N TYR A 287 -28.23 -1.48 11.99
CA TYR A 287 -28.77 -0.13 11.77
C TYR A 287 -30.19 0.02 12.32
N GLU A 288 -31.08 -0.94 12.02
CA GLU A 288 -32.47 -0.90 12.44
C GLU A 288 -32.68 -1.14 13.95
N LYS A 289 -31.78 -1.89 14.62
CA LYS A 289 -31.92 -2.23 16.03
C LYS A 289 -31.28 -1.24 17.00
N HIS A 290 -30.17 -0.60 16.61
CA HIS A 290 -29.29 0.08 17.57
C HIS A 290 -28.96 1.54 17.23
N ILE A 291 -29.25 2.02 16.02
CA ILE A 291 -28.92 3.39 15.62
C ILE A 291 -30.21 4.22 15.61
N PRO A 292 -30.47 5.05 16.64
CA PRO A 292 -31.68 5.85 16.69
C PRO A 292 -31.72 6.86 15.54
N ILE A 293 -32.85 6.89 14.82
CA ILE A 293 -33.19 7.95 13.87
C ILE A 293 -33.68 9.13 14.70
N GLU A 294 -32.77 9.89 15.30
CA GLU A 294 -33.14 11.17 15.91
C GLU A 294 -31.94 12.11 15.94
N ILE A 295 -31.70 12.77 14.80
CA ILE A 295 -31.30 14.17 14.88
C ILE A 295 -32.61 14.90 15.14
N THR A 296 -32.79 15.48 16.33
CA THR A 296 -33.92 16.39 16.57
C THR A 296 -33.92 17.47 15.50
N ILE A 297 -35.09 17.82 14.97
CA ILE A 297 -35.25 18.80 13.88
C ILE A 297 -34.50 20.10 14.23
N GLU A 298 -34.53 20.47 15.51
CA GLU A 298 -33.85 21.62 16.09
C GLU A 298 -32.31 21.53 15.93
N LYS A 299 -31.71 20.36 16.19
CA LYS A 299 -30.26 20.12 15.99
C LYS A 299 -29.87 20.01 14.51
N ALA A 300 -30.78 19.55 13.65
CA ALA A 300 -30.56 19.53 12.20
C ALA A 300 -30.59 20.95 11.61
N ILE A 301 -31.44 21.81 12.16
CA ILE A 301 -31.54 23.24 11.81
C ILE A 301 -30.28 23.99 12.28
N GLU A 302 -29.85 23.82 13.54
CA GLU A 302 -28.61 24.43 14.05
C GLU A 302 -27.37 24.04 13.22
N LYS A 303 -27.28 22.78 12.77
CA LYS A 303 -26.17 22.30 11.92
C LYS A 303 -26.28 22.69 10.44
N SER A 304 -27.38 23.30 10.02
CA SER A 304 -27.52 23.80 8.64
C SER A 304 -26.88 25.19 8.46
N GLU A 305 -26.59 25.89 9.56
CA GLU A 305 -25.87 27.16 9.56
C GLU A 305 -24.38 26.94 9.28
N GLY A 306 -23.81 27.67 8.30
CA GLY A 306 -22.39 27.59 7.95
C GLY A 306 -22.00 26.60 6.84
N ARG A 307 -22.96 25.93 6.19
CA ARG A 307 -22.71 24.94 5.11
C ARG A 307 -21.83 25.47 3.96
N THR A 308 -22.04 26.73 3.57
CA THR A 308 -21.25 27.42 2.54
C THR A 308 -19.79 27.59 2.95
N ARG A 309 -19.54 27.89 4.23
CA ARG A 309 -18.19 28.05 4.76
C ARG A 309 -17.45 26.72 4.75
N LEU A 310 -18.16 25.63 5.04
CA LEU A 310 -17.61 24.28 4.92
C LEU A 310 -17.32 23.91 3.46
N PHE A 311 -18.21 24.25 2.52
CA PHE A 311 -17.96 24.07 1.08
C PHE A 311 -16.64 24.70 0.64
N TYR A 312 -16.39 25.97 0.98
CA TYR A 312 -15.15 26.62 0.56
C TYR A 312 -13.90 26.05 1.25
N GLN A 313 -14.01 25.65 2.53
CA GLN A 313 -12.90 25.01 3.23
C GLN A 313 -12.52 23.67 2.61
N GLU A 314 -13.50 22.83 2.28
CA GLU A 314 -13.26 21.54 1.62
C GLU A 314 -12.74 21.74 0.19
N LEU A 315 -13.29 22.70 -0.56
CA LEU A 315 -12.75 23.11 -1.85
C LEU A 315 -11.26 23.45 -1.75
N LEU A 316 -10.84 24.24 -0.76
CA LEU A 316 -9.42 24.60 -0.58
C LEU A 316 -8.53 23.39 -0.26
N LYS A 317 -9.01 22.41 0.49
CA LYS A 317 -8.26 21.16 0.73
C LYS A 317 -8.00 20.43 -0.59
N PHE A 318 -9.00 20.37 -1.47
CA PHE A 318 -8.83 19.78 -2.81
C PHE A 318 -7.85 20.58 -3.68
N VAL A 319 -7.89 21.92 -3.61
CA VAL A 319 -6.95 22.82 -4.31
C VAL A 319 -5.51 22.57 -3.85
N GLU A 320 -5.30 22.50 -2.53
CA GLU A 320 -3.99 22.25 -1.91
C GLU A 320 -3.45 20.88 -2.28
N ARG A 321 -4.29 19.83 -2.18
CA ARG A 321 -3.93 18.46 -2.57
C ARG A 321 -3.48 18.36 -4.02
N ARG A 322 -4.07 19.17 -4.91
CA ARG A 322 -3.70 19.24 -6.33
C ARG A 322 -2.49 20.13 -6.61
N GLY A 323 -1.92 20.78 -5.59
CA GLY A 323 -0.81 21.73 -5.75
C GLY A 323 -1.16 22.93 -6.62
N MET A 324 -2.44 23.26 -6.73
CA MET A 324 -2.93 24.39 -7.54
C MET A 324 -3.02 25.64 -6.68
N LYS A 325 -2.84 26.81 -7.31
CA LYS A 325 -3.19 28.09 -6.69
C LYS A 325 -4.64 28.43 -7.03
N ASP A 326 -5.37 29.08 -6.13
CA ASP A 326 -6.72 29.59 -6.35
C ASP A 326 -6.89 30.23 -7.74
N SER A 327 -5.91 31.07 -8.14
CA SER A 327 -5.91 31.76 -9.44
C SER A 327 -5.90 30.85 -10.66
N LYS A 328 -5.28 29.67 -10.55
CA LYS A 328 -5.32 28.69 -11.62
C LYS A 328 -6.68 28.01 -11.69
N VAL A 329 -7.33 27.79 -10.54
CA VAL A 329 -8.61 27.08 -10.47
C VAL A 329 -9.73 27.95 -11.00
N TYR A 330 -9.93 29.16 -10.45
CA TYR A 330 -10.99 30.04 -10.96
C TYR A 330 -10.74 30.51 -12.40
N GLY A 331 -9.46 30.62 -12.81
CA GLY A 331 -9.11 30.92 -14.20
C GLY A 331 -9.44 29.79 -15.17
N ALA A 332 -9.22 28.53 -14.78
CA ALA A 332 -9.52 27.37 -15.62
C ALA A 332 -11.01 27.12 -15.84
N ILE A 333 -11.87 27.60 -14.93
CA ILE A 333 -13.33 27.44 -15.03
C ILE A 333 -14.05 28.70 -15.55
N ASP A 334 -13.29 29.75 -15.91
CA ASP A 334 -13.78 31.07 -16.32
C ASP A 334 -14.68 31.75 -15.25
N MET A 335 -14.27 31.65 -13.98
CA MET A 335 -14.97 32.26 -12.85
C MET A 335 -14.38 33.63 -12.48
N ASP A 336 -15.26 34.61 -12.27
CA ASP A 336 -14.87 35.93 -11.76
C ASP A 336 -14.18 35.81 -10.39
N ARG A 337 -12.98 36.40 -10.28
CA ARG A 337 -12.17 36.40 -9.05
C ARG A 337 -12.95 36.90 -7.83
N LYS A 338 -13.84 37.89 -7.97
CA LYS A 338 -14.66 38.40 -6.87
C LYS A 338 -15.69 37.37 -6.42
N LEU A 339 -16.23 36.55 -7.31
CA LEU A 339 -17.12 35.45 -6.94
C LEU A 339 -16.36 34.38 -6.16
N TRP A 340 -15.15 34.00 -6.60
CA TRP A 340 -14.31 33.04 -5.88
C TRP A 340 -14.05 33.47 -4.43
N TYR A 341 -13.60 34.71 -4.21
CA TYR A 341 -13.36 35.20 -2.84
C TYR A 341 -14.65 35.45 -2.06
N ARG A 342 -15.78 35.73 -2.73
CA ARG A 342 -17.07 35.83 -2.05
C ARG A 342 -17.49 34.47 -1.47
N LEU A 343 -17.23 33.36 -2.17
CA LEU A 343 -17.46 32.00 -1.65
C LEU A 343 -16.64 31.72 -0.38
N ARG A 344 -15.49 32.38 -0.20
CA ARG A 344 -14.68 32.31 1.02
C ARG A 344 -15.23 33.13 2.18
N ASP A 345 -15.58 34.38 1.87
CA ASP A 345 -15.73 35.43 2.87
C ASP A 345 -17.20 35.61 3.32
N ASP A 346 -18.16 35.11 2.55
CA ASP A 346 -19.60 35.24 2.82
C ASP A 346 -20.26 33.87 2.96
N GLU A 347 -20.73 33.54 4.18
CA GLU A 347 -21.38 32.27 4.51
C GLU A 347 -22.73 32.07 3.79
N LYS A 348 -23.26 33.10 3.09
CA LYS A 348 -24.46 33.01 2.27
C LYS A 348 -24.17 32.95 0.76
N ALA A 349 -22.91 33.05 0.35
CA ALA A 349 -22.55 33.05 -1.05
C ALA A 349 -22.74 31.66 -1.67
N SER A 350 -23.48 31.58 -2.77
CA SER A 350 -23.59 30.37 -3.55
C SER A 350 -23.05 30.59 -4.97
N THR A 351 -22.78 29.50 -5.66
CA THR A 351 -22.42 29.50 -7.07
C THR A 351 -23.30 28.53 -7.82
N ALA A 352 -23.41 28.71 -9.14
CA ALA A 352 -24.10 27.76 -10.00
C ALA A 352 -23.46 26.37 -9.92
N LYS A 353 -24.28 25.33 -10.06
CA LYS A 353 -23.85 23.93 -10.04
C LYS A 353 -22.78 23.66 -11.09
N GLU A 354 -22.91 24.27 -12.26
CA GLU A 354 -21.94 24.21 -13.37
C GLU A 354 -20.54 24.59 -12.93
N ASN A 355 -20.41 25.67 -12.15
CA ASN A 355 -19.10 26.09 -11.64
C ASN A 355 -18.50 25.06 -10.69
N VAL A 356 -19.33 24.41 -9.86
CA VAL A 356 -18.87 23.36 -8.95
C VAL A 356 -18.45 22.12 -9.72
N LEU A 357 -19.22 21.69 -10.72
CA LEU A 357 -18.86 20.58 -11.60
C LEU A 357 -17.55 20.86 -12.36
N LYS A 358 -17.37 22.09 -12.87
CA LYS A 358 -16.10 22.51 -13.48
C LYS A 358 -14.94 22.44 -12.49
N MET A 359 -15.14 22.87 -11.25
CA MET A 359 -14.12 22.74 -10.19
C MET A 359 -13.78 21.26 -9.96
N CYS A 360 -14.78 20.38 -9.89
CA CYS A 360 -14.55 18.93 -9.72
C CYS A 360 -13.70 18.36 -10.85
N ILE A 361 -13.98 18.73 -12.11
CA ILE A 361 -13.20 18.29 -13.26
C ILE A 361 -11.77 18.87 -13.24
N VAL A 362 -11.61 20.18 -13.04
CA VAL A 362 -10.30 20.85 -13.00
C VAL A 362 -9.43 20.35 -11.83
N LEU A 363 -10.05 20.00 -10.71
CA LEU A 363 -9.38 19.43 -9.55
C LEU A 363 -9.28 17.91 -9.63
N HIS A 364 -9.65 17.30 -10.76
CA HIS A 364 -9.59 15.87 -11.02
C HIS A 364 -10.22 15.04 -9.88
N LEU A 365 -11.36 15.48 -9.35
CA LEU A 365 -12.02 14.79 -8.25
C LEU A 365 -12.61 13.47 -8.73
N ASP A 366 -12.60 12.44 -7.88
CA ASP A 366 -13.28 11.20 -8.19
C ASP A 366 -14.81 11.35 -8.08
N TYR A 367 -15.56 10.27 -8.34
CA TYR A 367 -17.02 10.28 -8.26
C TYR A 367 -17.56 10.69 -6.88
N TRP A 368 -16.96 10.21 -5.80
CA TRP A 368 -17.45 10.44 -4.45
C TRP A 368 -17.05 11.81 -3.93
N GLU A 369 -15.86 12.28 -4.27
CA GLU A 369 -15.41 13.64 -4.01
C GLU A 369 -16.26 14.65 -4.77
N THR A 370 -16.58 14.35 -6.03
CA THR A 370 -17.52 15.13 -6.83
C THR A 370 -18.90 15.14 -6.18
N PHE A 371 -19.41 13.97 -5.77
CA PHE A 371 -20.69 13.85 -5.07
C PHE A 371 -20.67 14.67 -3.78
N TYR A 372 -19.63 14.55 -2.96
CA TYR A 372 -19.49 15.27 -1.70
C TYR A 372 -19.46 16.77 -1.91
N LEU A 373 -18.56 17.27 -2.76
CA LEU A 373 -18.36 18.70 -2.98
C LEU A 373 -19.59 19.37 -3.61
N VAL A 374 -20.26 18.70 -4.56
CA VAL A 374 -21.50 19.21 -5.18
C VAL A 374 -22.63 19.26 -4.14
N ASN A 375 -22.84 18.21 -3.35
CA ASN A 375 -23.85 18.22 -2.28
C ASN A 375 -23.55 19.25 -1.18
N LEU A 376 -22.27 19.44 -0.85
CA LEU A 376 -21.82 20.41 0.14
C LEU A 376 -22.06 21.85 -0.34
N SER A 377 -21.94 22.10 -1.64
CA SER A 377 -22.25 23.40 -2.26
C SER A 377 -23.75 23.74 -2.30
N GLY A 378 -24.61 22.83 -1.84
CA GLY A 378 -26.07 23.00 -1.83
C GLY A 378 -26.78 22.48 -3.08
N HIS A 379 -26.07 21.77 -3.97
CA HIS A 379 -26.62 21.18 -5.20
C HIS A 379 -26.69 19.66 -5.10
N SER A 380 -27.70 19.02 -5.68
CA SER A 380 -27.72 17.55 -5.73
C SER A 380 -26.83 17.02 -6.86
N PHE A 381 -26.10 15.93 -6.63
CA PHE A 381 -25.41 15.15 -7.67
C PHE A 381 -26.00 13.75 -7.73
N THR A 382 -26.51 13.32 -8.89
CA THR A 382 -27.22 12.03 -9.04
C THR A 382 -26.54 11.08 -10.05
N PRO A 383 -26.44 9.76 -9.74
CA PRO A 383 -25.96 8.76 -10.69
C PRO A 383 -27.02 8.30 -11.70
N TYR A 384 -28.22 8.86 -11.69
CA TYR A 384 -29.34 8.35 -12.46
C TYR A 384 -29.63 9.27 -13.65
N ALA A 385 -29.43 8.74 -14.87
CA ALA A 385 -29.57 9.48 -16.12
C ALA A 385 -31.00 10.02 -16.36
N ASP A 386 -32.02 9.36 -15.84
CA ASP A 386 -33.42 9.79 -15.87
C ASP A 386 -33.70 10.98 -14.93
N MET A 387 -32.85 11.22 -13.94
CA MET A 387 -32.91 12.40 -13.07
C MET A 387 -32.07 13.57 -13.58
N SER A 388 -30.84 13.29 -14.04
CA SER A 388 -29.97 14.28 -14.67
C SER A 388 -28.97 13.61 -15.60
N VAL A 389 -29.11 13.84 -16.90
CA VAL A 389 -28.17 13.34 -17.91
C VAL A 389 -26.79 13.98 -17.72
N LYS A 390 -26.75 15.28 -17.42
CA LYS A 390 -25.50 16.00 -17.11
C LYS A 390 -24.73 15.36 -15.94
N ASP A 391 -25.37 15.13 -14.79
CA ASP A 391 -24.69 14.53 -13.63
C ASP A 391 -24.23 13.12 -13.92
N PHE A 392 -25.04 12.34 -14.63
CA PHE A 392 -24.70 10.98 -15.03
C PHE A 392 -23.45 10.96 -15.94
N VAL A 393 -23.40 11.83 -16.95
CA VAL A 393 -22.24 11.94 -17.85
C VAL A 393 -20.99 12.41 -17.10
N ILE A 394 -21.10 13.44 -16.26
CA ILE A 394 -19.97 13.88 -15.42
C ILE A 394 -19.51 12.77 -14.49
N GLY A 395 -20.45 12.06 -13.86
CA GLY A 395 -20.19 10.92 -12.99
C GLY A 395 -19.43 9.81 -13.73
N LEU A 396 -19.81 9.50 -14.97
CA LEU A 396 -19.07 8.56 -15.81
C LEU A 396 -17.68 9.07 -16.18
N CYS A 397 -17.51 10.36 -16.48
CA CYS A 397 -16.21 10.93 -16.82
C CYS A 397 -15.24 10.78 -15.63
N VAL A 398 -15.62 11.27 -14.45
CA VAL A 398 -14.78 11.20 -13.25
C VAL A 398 -14.52 9.77 -12.78
N THR A 399 -15.48 8.85 -12.96
CA THR A 399 -15.29 7.42 -12.65
C THR A 399 -14.25 6.76 -13.56
N ASN A 400 -14.16 7.20 -14.82
CA ASN A 400 -13.23 6.67 -15.81
C ASN A 400 -11.91 7.47 -15.89
N GLY A 401 -11.71 8.44 -14.99
CA GLY A 401 -10.52 9.30 -15.00
C GLY A 401 -10.45 10.26 -16.19
N GLU A 402 -11.58 10.56 -16.82
CA GLU A 402 -11.68 11.51 -17.92
C GLU A 402 -11.91 12.92 -17.38
N TYR A 403 -10.89 13.77 -17.49
CA TYR A 403 -10.88 15.13 -16.95
C TYR A 403 -10.56 16.19 -18.01
N ASP A 404 -10.33 15.80 -19.28
CA ASP A 404 -10.11 16.76 -20.34
C ASP A 404 -11.41 17.56 -20.60
N PRO A 405 -11.41 18.90 -20.39
CA PRO A 405 -12.60 19.74 -20.61
C PRO A 405 -13.24 19.56 -21.99
N TYR A 406 -12.42 19.39 -23.04
CA TYR A 406 -12.91 19.20 -24.40
C TYR A 406 -13.64 17.87 -24.55
N ARG A 407 -13.09 16.81 -23.96
CA ARG A 407 -13.68 15.48 -24.03
C ARG A 407 -14.96 15.38 -23.20
N VAL A 408 -14.98 16.01 -22.02
CA VAL A 408 -16.17 16.11 -21.18
C VAL A 408 -17.30 16.81 -21.94
N ASP A 409 -17.01 17.92 -22.60
CA ASP A 409 -18.00 18.66 -23.40
C ASP A 409 -18.52 17.84 -24.59
N GLU A 410 -17.64 17.14 -25.31
CA GLU A 410 -18.03 16.25 -26.41
C GLU A 410 -19.02 15.18 -25.93
N LEU A 411 -18.76 14.57 -24.77
CA LEU A 411 -19.62 13.54 -24.19
C LEU A 411 -20.97 14.10 -23.72
N LEU A 412 -20.98 15.30 -23.13
CA LEU A 412 -22.21 16.00 -22.76
C LEU A 412 -23.07 16.32 -23.98
N VAL A 413 -22.47 16.91 -25.02
CA VAL A 413 -23.15 17.24 -26.27
C VAL A 413 -23.69 15.97 -26.94
N LYS A 414 -22.91 14.89 -26.95
CA LYS A 414 -23.35 13.59 -27.48
C LYS A 414 -24.55 13.01 -26.71
N ALA A 415 -24.65 13.29 -25.42
CA ALA A 415 -25.77 12.89 -24.57
C ALA A 415 -26.98 13.84 -24.65
N GLY A 416 -26.91 14.92 -25.45
CA GLY A 416 -27.97 15.91 -25.62
C GLY A 416 -27.95 17.04 -24.59
N GLU A 417 -26.89 17.16 -23.79
CA GLU A 417 -26.69 18.22 -22.82
C GLU A 417 -25.86 19.37 -23.42
N LYS A 418 -25.94 20.56 -22.81
CA LYS A 418 -25.04 21.67 -23.16
C LYS A 418 -23.61 21.35 -22.70
N ALA A 419 -22.64 21.84 -23.47
CA ALA A 419 -21.23 21.85 -23.07
C ALA A 419 -21.07 22.50 -21.68
N LEU A 420 -20.19 21.93 -20.85
CA LEU A 420 -19.88 22.44 -19.53
C LEU A 420 -18.85 23.57 -19.61
N PHE A 421 -17.79 23.42 -20.41
CA PHE A 421 -16.67 24.38 -20.50
C PHE A 421 -16.74 25.33 -21.69
N GLY A 422 -17.40 24.93 -22.79
CA GLY A 422 -17.63 25.76 -23.95
C GLY A 422 -18.45 27.02 -23.62
N GLN A 423 -18.06 28.17 -24.17
CA GLN A 423 -18.88 29.38 -24.16
C GLN A 423 -20.00 29.25 -25.21
N GLU A 424 -21.20 29.75 -24.86
CA GLU A 424 -22.32 29.87 -25.82
C GLU A 424 -21.98 30.72 -27.05
#